data_AF-A0A1Q8JC54-F1
#
_entry.id   AF-A0A1Q8JC54-F1
#
_cell.length_a   1.000
_cell.length_b   1.000
_cell.length_c   1.000
_cell.angle_alpha   90.00
_cell.angle_beta   90.00
_cell.angle_gamma   90.00
#
_symmetry.space_group_name_H-M   'P 1'
#
loop_
_entity.id
_entity.type
_entity.pdbx_description
1 polymer ?
#
loop_
_entity_poly.entity_id
_entity_poly.type
_entity_poly.pdbx_seq_one_letter_code
_entity_poly.pdbx_strand_id
1 'polypeptide(L)' 'MHWPAEHRALYEERATALGLSLNEYLIRLVAKAHGFPVPDHPEQLDLSA' A
#
# COMPACT_ATOMS: atom_id res chain seq x y z
N MET A 1 4.33 -0.44 -17.82
CA MET A 1 3.56 -1.61 -17.34
C MET A 1 2.08 -1.23 -17.33
N HIS A 2 1.25 -1.86 -18.17
CA HIS A 2 -0.20 -1.74 -18.10
C HIS A 2 -0.72 -2.90 -17.26
N TRP A 3 -1.25 -2.62 -16.07
CA TRP A 3 -1.99 -3.65 -15.34
C TRP A 3 -3.35 -3.87 -16.01
N PRO A 4 -3.85 -5.12 -16.04
CA PRO A 4 -5.25 -5.38 -16.36
C PRO A 4 -6.13 -4.60 -15.38
N ALA A 5 -7.14 -3.88 -15.90
CA ALA A 5 -8.03 -3.05 -15.09
C ALA A 5 -8.71 -3.83 -13.95
N GLU A 6 -8.96 -5.12 -14.19
CA GLU A 6 -9.51 -6.08 -13.23
C GLU A 6 -8.66 -6.22 -11.95
N HIS A 7 -7.35 -6.03 -12.04
CA HIS A 7 -6.46 -6.14 -10.89
C HIS A 7 -6.48 -4.88 -10.02
N ARG A 8 -6.81 -3.72 -10.62
CA ARG A 8 -6.86 -2.45 -9.90
C ARG A 8 -7.97 -2.47 -8.84
N ALA A 9 -9.17 -2.93 -9.21
CA ALA A 9 -10.32 -2.99 -8.30
C ALA A 9 -10.02 -3.88 -7.08
N LEU A 10 -9.36 -5.03 -7.29
CA LEU A 10 -8.95 -5.93 -6.21
C LEU A 10 -7.99 -5.24 -5.22
N TYR A 11 -7.02 -4.47 -5.73
CA TYR A 11 -6.09 -3.73 -4.86
C TYR A 11 -6.74 -2.55 -4.16
N GLU A 12 -7.68 -1.85 -4.82
CA GLU A 12 -8.45 -0.76 -4.20
C GLU A 12 -9.35 -1.26 -3.06
N GLU A 13 -10.01 -2.41 -3.24
CA GLU A 13 -10.83 -3.05 -2.20
C GLU A 13 -9.97 -3.42 -0.97
N ARG A 14 -8.81 -4.04 -1.21
CA ARG A 14 -7.88 -4.43 -0.14
C ARG A 14 -7.26 -3.22 0.56
N ALA A 15 -6.89 -2.18 -0.19
CA ALA A 15 -6.40 -0.93 0.39
C ALA A 15 -7.45 -0.30 1.30
N THR A 16 -8.71 -0.23 0.83
CA THR A 16 -9.84 0.31 1.60
C THR A 16 -10.09 -0.47 2.88
N ALA A 17 -10.08 -1.81 2.83
CA ALA A 17 -10.26 -2.67 4.00
C ALA A 17 -9.18 -2.47 5.08
N LEU A 18 -8.00 -1.99 4.69
CA LEU A 18 -6.87 -1.69 5.59
C LEU A 18 -6.79 -0.21 5.97
N GLY A 19 -7.71 0.64 5.48
CA GLY A 19 -7.67 2.09 5.71
C GLY A 19 -6.50 2.78 5.00
N LEU A 20 -6.00 2.21 3.92
CA LEU A 20 -4.83 2.69 3.17
C LEU A 20 -5.24 3.33 1.85
N SER A 21 -4.41 4.26 1.36
CA SER A 21 -4.47 4.63 -0.05
C SER A 21 -4.00 3.47 -0.94
N LEU A 22 -4.47 3.41 -2.18
CA LEU A 22 -4.01 2.39 -3.15
C LEU A 22 -2.48 2.40 -3.28
N ASN A 23 -1.88 3.58 -3.41
CA ASN A 23 -0.43 3.70 -3.58
C ASN A 23 0.35 3.16 -2.36
N GLU A 24 -0.10 3.50 -1.16
CA GLU A 24 0.51 3.00 0.07
C GLU A 24 0.39 1.47 0.17
N TYR A 25 -0.79 0.93 -0.12
CA TYR A 25 -0.99 -0.52 -0.16
C TYR A 25 -0.02 -1.21 -1.13
N LEU A 26 0.17 -0.65 -2.33
CA LEU A 26 1.08 -1.22 -3.33
C LEU A 26 2.55 -1.15 -2.89
N ILE A 27 2.98 -0.03 -2.30
CA ILE A 27 4.33 0.11 -1.74
C ILE A 27 4.57 -0.95 -0.66
N ARG A 28 3.62 -1.12 0.26
CA ARG A 28 3.69 -2.13 1.33
C ARG A 28 3.72 -3.55 0.77
N LEU A 29 2.93 -3.84 -0.26
CA LEU A 29 2.90 -5.14 -0.93
C LEU A 29 4.26 -5.48 -1.57
N VAL A 30 4.86 -4.53 -2.30
CA VAL A 30 6.18 -4.69 -2.91
C VAL A 30 7.25 -4.84 -1.82
N ALA A 31 7.24 -3.99 -0.79
CA ALA A 31 8.19 -4.06 0.32
C ALA A 31 8.16 -5.45 1.01
N LYS A 32 6.97 -5.98 1.31
CA LYS A 32 6.81 -7.34 1.86
C LYS A 32 7.35 -8.42 0.93
N ALA A 33 7.07 -8.32 -0.38
CA ALA A 33 7.56 -9.28 -1.38
C ALA A 33 9.10 -9.33 -1.47
N HIS A 34 9.77 -8.22 -1.14
CA HIS A 34 11.22 -8.11 -1.09
C HIS A 34 11.82 -8.32 0.32
N GLY A 35 11.01 -8.69 1.31
CA GLY A 35 11.47 -8.97 2.67
C GLY A 35 11.82 -7.73 3.49
N PHE A 36 11.38 -6.53 3.08
CA PHE A 36 11.55 -5.33 3.87
C PHE A 36 10.57 -5.33 5.06
N PRO A 37 11.00 -4.86 6.25
CA PRO A 37 10.09 -4.66 7.36
C PRO A 37 9.08 -3.56 7.01
N VAL A 38 7.79 -3.86 7.16
CA VAL A 38 6.69 -2.93 6.90
C VAL A 38 5.90 -2.75 8.20
N PRO A 39 5.84 -1.53 8.76
CA PRO A 39 5.04 -1.25 9.96
C PRO A 39 3.56 -1.56 9.73
N ASP A 40 2.87 -2.16 10.71
CA ASP A 40 1.44 -2.45 10.60
C ASP A 40 0.58 -1.18 10.60
N HIS A 41 1.08 -0.11 11.22
CA HIS A 41 0.45 1.21 11.24
C HIS A 41 1.30 2.23 10.50
N PRO A 42 0.70 3.10 9.67
CA PRO A 42 1.43 4.23 9.11
C PRO A 42 1.93 5.09 10.26
N GLU A 43 3.25 5.24 10.36
CA GLU A 43 3.82 6.27 11.22
C GLU A 43 3.38 7.63 10.67
N GLN A 44 2.73 8.44 11.50
CA GLN A 44 2.56 9.86 11.17
C GLN A 44 3.96 10.47 11.12
N LEU A 45 4.47 10.67 9.91
CA LEU A 45 5.66 11.49 9.71
C LEU A 45 5.28 12.91 10.13
N ASP A 46 5.78 13.32 11.29
CA ASP A 46 5.72 14.71 11.72
C ASP A 46 6.64 15.51 10.78
N LEU A 47 6.04 16.15 9.78
CA LEU A 47 6.75 16.98 8.80
C LEU A 47 6.99 18.41 9.32
N SER A 48 6.85 18.64 10.63
CA SER A 48 7.09 19.92 11.28
C SER A 48 8.57 20.09 11.63
N ALA A 49 9.41 20.37 10.63
CA ALA A 49 10.81 20.76 10.81
C ALA A 49 11.11 22.14 10.20
#